data_AF-A0A842WUQ7-F1
#
_entry.id   AF-A0A842WUQ7-F1
#
_cell.length_a   1.000
_cell.length_b   1.000
_cell.length_c   1.000
_cell.angle_alpha   90.00
_cell.angle_beta   90.00
_cell.angle_gamma   90.00
#
_symmetry.space_group_name_H-M   'P 1'
#
loop_
_entity.id
_entity.type
_entity.pdbx_description
1 polymer ?
#
loop_
_entity_poly.entity_id
_entity_poly.type
_entity_poly.pdbx_seq_one_letter_code
_entity_poly.pdbx_strand_id
1 'polypeptide(L)'
;MTVVKGVIREVGKSSAMRISARRWHASTQIVVQDPETKKTYSVRVSSKTMDRCRFLPRVGIPVVIHGYVEEAEFGLSDFVVSRVTHIKRQGAGITDVHSFDD
;
A
#
# COMPACT_ATOMS: atom_id res chain seq x y z
N MET A 1 15.27 2.01 -2.37
CA MET A 1 13.91 1.75 -1.82
C MET A 1 13.37 3.06 -1.32
N THR A 2 12.20 3.45 -1.78
CA THR A 2 11.63 4.80 -1.60
C THR A 2 10.40 4.74 -0.69
N VAL A 3 10.15 5.82 0.03
CA VAL A 3 8.98 5.97 0.90
C VAL A 3 7.96 6.87 0.22
N VAL A 4 6.73 6.37 0.06
CA VAL A 4 5.58 7.12 -0.44
C VAL A 4 4.63 7.37 0.72
N LYS A 5 4.22 8.61 0.91
CA LYS A 5 3.22 9.01 1.90
C LYS A 5 2.04 9.63 1.17
N GLY A 6 0.83 9.33 1.61
CA GLY A 6 -0.35 9.93 1.01
C GLY A 6 -1.64 9.28 1.47
N VAL A 7 -2.75 9.66 0.84
CA VAL A 7 -4.09 9.14 1.15
C VAL A 7 -4.54 8.19 0.05
N ILE A 8 -5.11 7.05 0.42
CA ILE A 8 -5.71 6.13 -0.55
C ILE A 8 -6.94 6.80 -1.17
N ARG A 9 -6.87 7.09 -2.47
CA ARG A 9 -7.97 7.63 -3.28
C ARG A 9 -8.88 6.54 -3.82
N GLU A 10 -8.28 5.43 -4.23
CA GLU A 10 -8.98 4.34 -4.90
C GLU A 10 -8.42 2.99 -4.46
N VAL A 11 -9.31 2.01 -4.33
CA VAL A 11 -8.96 0.61 -4.18
C VAL A 11 -9.49 -0.12 -5.40
N GLY A 12 -8.59 -0.53 -6.28
CA GLY A 12 -8.92 -1.25 -7.50
C GLY A 12 -9.27 -2.72 -7.22
N LYS A 13 -9.59 -3.45 -8.30
CA LYS A 13 -9.89 -4.88 -8.20
C LYS A 13 -8.67 -5.66 -7.71
N SER A 14 -8.94 -6.65 -6.86
CA SER A 14 -7.93 -7.64 -6.49
C SER A 14 -7.80 -8.66 -7.62
N SER A 15 -6.57 -9.00 -7.97
CA SER A 15 -6.26 -10.06 -8.93
C SER A 15 -5.61 -11.23 -8.19
N ALA A 16 -5.92 -12.46 -8.62
CA ALA A 16 -5.27 -13.66 -8.14
C ALA A 16 -4.77 -14.46 -9.34
N MET A 17 -3.47 -14.74 -9.36
CA MET A 17 -2.82 -15.52 -10.40
C MET A 17 -2.28 -16.81 -9.81
N ARG A 18 -2.57 -17.94 -10.47
CA ARG A 18 -1.99 -19.23 -10.11
C ARG A 18 -0.55 -19.30 -10.63
N ILE A 19 0.42 -19.43 -9.73
CA ILE A 19 1.85 -19.61 -10.08
C ILE A 19 2.18 -21.09 -10.25
N SER A 20 1.55 -21.96 -9.45
CA SER A 20 1.73 -23.42 -9.52
C SER A 20 0.49 -24.15 -9.02
N ALA A 21 0.47 -25.48 -9.11
CA ALA A 21 -0.63 -26.31 -8.62
C ALA A 21 -1.04 -26.03 -7.17
N ARG A 22 -0.11 -25.56 -6.32
CA ARG A 22 -0.35 -25.28 -4.89
C ARG A 22 -0.07 -23.83 -4.47
N ARG A 23 0.31 -22.94 -5.39
CA ARG A 23 0.65 -21.55 -5.05
C ARG A 23 -0.15 -20.56 -5.88
N TRP A 24 -0.84 -19.68 -5.17
CA TRP A 24 -1.55 -18.54 -5.71
C TRP A 24 -0.87 -17.26 -5.24
N HIS A 25 -0.77 -16.29 -6.14
CA HIS A 25 -0.33 -14.95 -5.82
C HIS A 25 -1.47 -13.98 -6.06
N ALA A 26 -1.94 -13.37 -4.99
CA ALA A 26 -2.95 -12.33 -5.06
C ALA A 26 -2.30 -10.96 -4.86
N SER A 27 -2.83 -9.96 -5.56
CA SER A 27 -2.42 -8.57 -5.41
C SER A 27 -3.62 -7.65 -5.57
N THR A 28 -3.57 -6.51 -4.89
CA THR A 28 -4.56 -5.45 -4.99
C THR A 28 -3.87 -4.19 -5.44
N GLN A 29 -4.44 -3.52 -6.43
CA GLN A 29 -3.97 -2.22 -6.88
C GLN A 29 -4.69 -1.14 -6.09
N ILE A 30 -3.93 -0.18 -5.56
CA ILE A 30 -4.47 0.99 -4.87
C ILE A 30 -3.87 2.25 -5.48
N VAL A 31 -4.62 3.34 -5.47
CA VAL A 31 -4.11 4.66 -5.87
C VAL A 31 -3.92 5.48 -4.62
N VAL A 32 -2.69 5.94 -4.41
CA VAL A 32 -2.32 6.83 -3.30
C VAL A 32 -2.04 8.21 -3.87
N GLN A 33 -2.63 9.23 -3.29
CA GLN A 33 -2.36 10.62 -3.65
C GLN A 33 -1.59 11.31 -2.53
N ASP A 34 -0.50 11.98 -2.89
CA ASP A 34 0.19 12.90 -2.00
C ASP A 34 -0.69 14.16 -1.79
N PRO A 35 -1.05 14.50 -0.55
CA PRO A 35 -1.91 15.66 -0.27
C PRO A 35 -1.26 17.00 -0.62
N GLU A 36 0.08 17.10 -0.58
CA GLU A 36 0.84 18.33 -0.83
C GLU A 36 1.07 18.50 -2.33
N THR A 37 1.71 17.51 -2.97
CA THR A 37 2.10 17.61 -4.38
C THR A 37 0.98 17.26 -5.36
N LYS A 38 -0.13 16.70 -4.87
CA LYS A 38 -1.25 16.15 -5.65
C LYS A 38 -0.88 14.99 -6.59
N LYS A 39 0.39 14.58 -6.61
CA LYS A 39 0.89 13.45 -7.39
C LYS A 39 0.24 12.15 -6.94
N THR A 40 0.04 11.27 -7.91
CA THR A 40 -0.67 10.01 -7.76
C THR A 40 0.27 8.83 -8.00
N TYR A 41 0.12 7.83 -7.14
CA TYR A 41 0.97 6.66 -7.07
C TYR A 41 0.08 5.42 -7.19
N SER A 42 0.21 4.71 -8.31
CA SER A 42 -0.42 3.42 -8.52
C SER A 42 0.41 2.35 -7.82
N VAL A 43 -0.09 1.80 -6.73
CA VAL A 43 0.64 0.86 -5.88
C VAL A 43 0.06 -0.54 -6.03
N ARG A 44 0.90 -1.52 -6.35
CA ARG A 44 0.53 -2.94 -6.34
C ARG A 44 0.95 -3.58 -5.02
N VAL A 45 -0.02 -3.88 -4.17
CA VAL A 45 0.21 -4.52 -2.86
C VAL A 45 -0.09 -6.01 -2.96
N SER A 46 0.87 -6.86 -2.60
CA SER A 46 0.65 -8.31 -2.59
C SER A 46 -0.17 -8.75 -1.38
N SER A 47 -0.89 -9.87 -1.49
CA SER A 47 -1.60 -10.49 -0.36
C SER A 47 -0.66 -10.84 0.79
N LYS A 48 0.54 -11.31 0.48
CA LYS A 48 1.58 -11.57 1.50
C LYS A 48 1.99 -10.30 2.25
N THR A 49 2.10 -9.17 1.55
CA THR A 49 2.40 -7.88 2.17
C THR A 49 1.23 -7.38 3.02
N MET A 50 -0.01 -7.49 2.53
CA MET A 50 -1.22 -7.12 3.26
C MET A 50 -1.36 -7.92 4.56
N ASP A 51 -1.19 -9.25 4.48
CA ASP A 51 -1.27 -10.15 5.62
C ASP A 51 -0.17 -9.86 6.65
N ARG A 52 1.09 -9.77 6.20
CA ARG A 52 2.23 -9.44 7.06
C ARG A 52 2.04 -8.11 7.81
N CYS A 53 1.51 -7.09 7.13
CA CYS A 53 1.32 -5.77 7.75
C CYS A 53 -0.04 -5.62 8.43
N ARG A 54 -0.87 -6.68 8.48
CA ARG A 54 -2.28 -6.65 8.91
C ARG A 54 -3.04 -5.47 8.32
N PHE A 55 -2.79 -5.21 7.05
CA PHE A 55 -3.26 -4.01 6.35
C PHE A 55 -4.33 -4.37 5.34
N LEU A 56 -5.53 -3.83 5.54
CA LEU A 56 -6.62 -3.86 4.58
C LEU A 56 -6.79 -2.46 3.97
N PRO A 57 -6.61 -2.31 2.64
CA PRO A 57 -6.75 -1.03 1.98
C PRO A 57 -8.20 -0.54 2.00
N ARG A 58 -8.39 0.74 2.37
CA ARG A 58 -9.67 1.45 2.28
C ARG A 58 -9.42 2.88 1.82
N VAL A 59 -10.38 3.42 1.08
CA VAL A 59 -10.34 4.82 0.63
C VAL A 59 -10.34 5.77 1.83
N GLY A 60 -9.63 6.90 1.71
CA GLY A 60 -9.53 7.94 2.74
C GLY A 60 -8.49 7.67 3.83
N ILE A 61 -7.86 6.49 3.85
CA ILE A 61 -6.84 6.17 4.86
C ILE A 61 -5.50 6.81 4.45
N PRO A 62 -4.87 7.60 5.33
CA PRO A 62 -3.50 8.05 5.13
C PRO A 62 -2.54 6.89 5.39
N VAL A 63 -1.57 6.69 4.50
CA VAL A 63 -0.66 5.55 4.50
C VAL A 63 0.77 5.97 4.25
N VAL A 64 1.69 5.13 4.74
CA VAL A 64 3.12 5.17 4.45
C VAL A 64 3.51 3.84 3.82
N ILE A 65 4.07 3.89 2.63
CA ILE A 65 4.40 2.75 1.79
C ILE A 65 5.88 2.74 1.48
N HIS A 66 6.53 1.59 1.63
CA HIS A 66 7.91 1.36 1.24
C HIS A 66 7.93 0.46 0.01
N GLY A 67 8.49 0.97 -1.08
CA GLY A 67 8.52 0.27 -2.36
C GLY A 67 9.56 0.84 -3.33
N TYR A 68 9.56 0.33 -4.54
CA TYR A 68 10.33 0.89 -5.65
C TYR A 68 9.40 1.78 -6.47
N VAL A 69 9.83 3.00 -6.78
CA VAL A 69 9.02 4.00 -7.48
C VAL A 69 9.59 4.19 -8.88
N GLU A 70 8.73 4.07 -9.88
CA GLU A 70 9.02 4.26 -11.30
C GLU A 70 8.02 5.29 -11.86
N GLU A 71 8.43 6.06 -12.85
CA GLU A 71 7.49 6.89 -13.61
C GLU A 71 6.53 6.00 -14.38
N ALA A 72 5.25 6.37 -14.39
CA ALA A 72 4.25 5.57 -15.09
C ALA A 72 4.40 5.79 -16.61
N GLU A 73 4.95 4.82 -17.33
CA GLU A 73 5.00 4.86 -18.79
C GLU A 73 3.59 4.79 -19.42
N PHE A 74 2.65 4.11 -18.74
CA PHE A 74 1.27 3.92 -19.18
C PHE A 74 0.30 3.93 -18.00
N GLY A 75 -0.69 4.83 -17.99
CA GLY A 75 -1.75 4.89 -16.98
C GLY A 75 -2.20 6.31 -16.63
N LEU A 76 -3.19 6.42 -15.75
CA LEU A 76 -3.71 7.70 -15.23
C LEU A 76 -2.94 8.23 -14.00
N SER A 77 -1.95 7.48 -13.51
CA SER A 77 -1.15 7.88 -12.35
C SER A 77 0.21 8.42 -12.76
N ASP A 78 0.76 9.35 -11.99
CA ASP A 78 2.09 9.93 -12.25
C ASP A 78 3.22 8.91 -12.03
N PHE A 79 3.05 8.03 -11.04
CA PHE A 79 4.06 7.04 -10.66
C PHE A 79 3.45 5.65 -10.45
N VAL A 80 4.28 4.63 -10.64
CA VAL A 80 4.00 3.25 -10.25
C VAL A 80 4.90 2.86 -9.08
N VAL A 81 4.30 2.23 -8.06
CA VAL A 81 5.01 1.69 -6.91
C VAL A 81 4.95 0.18 -6.96
N SER A 82 6.10 -0.43 -7.21
CA SER A 82 6.30 -1.87 -7.28
C SER A 82 7.09 -2.39 -6.08
N ARG A 83 7.16 -3.73 -5.95
CA ARG A 83 7.93 -4.43 -4.90
C ARG A 83 7.68 -3.88 -3.49
N VAL A 84 6.40 -3.66 -3.15
CA VAL A 84 6.02 -3.10 -1.85
C VAL A 84 6.44 -4.05 -0.72
N THR A 85 7.37 -3.58 0.10
CA THR A 85 7.91 -4.32 1.24
C THR A 85 7.13 -4.03 2.51
N HIS A 86 6.60 -2.82 2.68
CA HIS A 86 5.91 -2.46 3.89
C HIS A 86 4.83 -1.42 3.62
N ILE A 87 3.67 -1.56 4.28
CA ILE A 87 2.57 -0.61 4.22
C ILE A 87 1.98 -0.46 5.62
N LYS A 88 1.79 0.79 6.08
CA LYS A 88 1.17 1.09 7.37
C LYS A 88 0.28 2.31 7.26
N ARG A 89 -0.68 2.45 8.17
CA ARG A 89 -1.45 3.69 8.31
C ARG A 89 -0.54 4.77 8.89
N GLN A 90 -0.66 6.00 8.40
CA GLN A 90 -0.01 7.15 9.01
C GLN A 90 -0.63 7.36 10.41
N GLY A 91 0.21 7.50 11.44
CA GLY A 91 -0.26 7.54 12.83
C GLY A 91 -0.41 6.18 13.51
N ALA A 92 -0.16 5.04 12.84
CA ALA A 92 -0.14 3.72 13.48
C ALA A 92 1.13 3.45 14.33
N GLY A 93 1.79 4.51 14.81
CA GLY A 93 2.82 4.44 15.85
C GLY A 93 2.23 5.03 17.12
N ILE A 94 2.18 4.21 18.17
CA ILE A 94 1.50 4.42 19.47
C ILE A 94 0.01 4.09 19.41
N THR A 95 -0.27 2.79 19.49
CA THR A 95 -1.45 2.32 20.24
C THR A 95 -0.94 2.12 21.66
N ASP A 96 -1.50 2.86 22.61
CA ASP A 96 -1.24 2.90 24.06
C ASP A 96 -0.12 2.01 24.62
N VAL A 97 0.83 2.66 25.29
CA VAL A 97 1.46 2.03 26.46
C VAL A 97 0.31 1.88 27.47
N HIS A 98 -0.29 0.69 27.55
CA HIS A 98 -1.00 0.31 28.77
C HIS A 98 0.08 0.17 29.85
N SER A 99 0.41 1.27 30.54
CA SER A 99 0.89 1.15 31.91
C SER A 99 -0.27 0.55 32.68
N PHE A 100 -0.13 -0.73 33.03
CA PHE A 100 -0.77 -1.23 34.22
C PHE A 100 -0.08 -0.51 35.39
N ASP A 101 -0.58 0.68 35.73
CA ASP A 101 -0.41 1.21 37.08
C ASP A 101 -1.53 0.63 37.93
N ASP A 102 -1.08 0.08 39.07
CA ASP A 102 -1.75 -0.63 40.18
C ASP A 102 -2.20 -2.09 39.99
#